data_AF-A0A353GZP7-F1
#
_entry.id   AF-A0A353GZP7-F1
#
_cell.length_a   1.000
_cell.length_b   1.000
_cell.length_c   1.000
_cell.angle_alpha   90.00
_cell.angle_beta   90.00
_cell.angle_gamma   90.00
#
_symmetry.space_group_name_H-M   'P 1'
#
loop_
_entity.id
_entity.type
_entity.pdbx_description
1 polymer ?
#
loop_
_entity_poly.entity_id
_entity_poly.type
_entity_poly.pdbx_seq_one_letter_code
_entity_poly.pdbx_strand_id
1 'polypeptide(L)'
;MKRLLLGVLSLGVIAALVAGVTALRGGFDSSKRSLLVRRWILNPAAHAEWAVKANSRCADAPFQIPSDGFIGYLWGDTFQSSHPHQGIDLFSGTQAGVTPVYAVYDGYLTRMNDWKSTVVIRIPSDPLHPGRQIWTYYTHMAFADGSSTISPDFPPGTSEVVVKAGTLLGTQGNYSGRAGNPVGVHLHFSIVSDENGRITNETL
;
A
#
# COMPACT_ATOMS: atom_id res chain seq x y z
N MET A 1 20.99 -50.26 -7.24
CA MET A 1 19.92 -50.00 -6.23
C MET A 1 20.40 -49.11 -5.07
N LYS A 2 21.41 -49.48 -4.28
CA LYS A 2 21.90 -48.64 -3.15
C LYS A 2 22.30 -47.21 -3.52
N ARG A 3 23.07 -47.02 -4.61
CA ARG A 3 23.47 -45.67 -5.08
C ARG A 3 22.30 -44.80 -5.54
N LEU A 4 21.25 -45.41 -6.10
CA LEU A 4 20.03 -44.72 -6.50
C LEU A 4 19.24 -44.28 -5.25
N LEU A 5 19.14 -45.16 -4.24
CA LEU A 5 18.51 -44.85 -2.96
C LEU A 5 19.21 -43.69 -2.23
N LEU A 6 20.55 -43.69 -2.20
CA LEU A 6 21.33 -42.60 -1.61
C LEU A 6 21.15 -41.27 -2.37
N GLY A 7 21.02 -41.31 -3.69
CA GLY A 7 20.71 -40.13 -4.50
C GLY A 7 19.34 -39.53 -4.17
N VAL A 8 18.30 -40.36 -4.08
CA VAL A 8 16.94 -39.92 -3.74
C VAL A 8 16.85 -39.37 -2.31
N LEU A 9 17.51 -40.00 -1.34
CA LEU A 9 17.55 -39.50 0.04
C LEU A 9 18.23 -38.14 0.13
N SER A 10 19.34 -37.96 -0.60
CA SER A 10 20.09 -36.70 -0.61
C SER A 10 19.25 -35.56 -1.22
N LEU A 11 18.56 -35.83 -2.33
CA LEU A 11 17.61 -34.88 -2.92
C LEU A 11 16.45 -34.55 -1.98
N GLY A 12 15.91 -35.52 -1.25
CA GLY A 12 14.86 -35.30 -0.25
C GLY A 12 15.31 -34.39 0.90
N VAL A 13 16.52 -34.61 1.42
CA VAL A 13 17.11 -33.75 2.46
C VAL A 13 17.38 -32.34 1.95
N ILE A 14 17.90 -32.20 0.72
CA ILE A 14 18.11 -30.88 0.10
C ILE A 14 16.78 -30.16 -0.09
N ALA A 15 15.75 -30.84 -0.61
CA ALA A 15 14.42 -30.27 -0.78
C ALA A 15 13.80 -29.83 0.55
N ALA A 16 13.94 -30.64 1.61
CA ALA A 16 13.46 -30.31 2.95
C ALA A 16 14.22 -29.12 3.57
N LEU A 17 15.53 -29.03 3.36
CA LEU A 17 16.35 -27.89 3.80
C LEU A 17 15.98 -26.61 3.04
N VAL A 18 15.79 -26.69 1.72
CA VAL A 18 15.35 -25.54 0.90
C VAL A 18 13.94 -25.10 1.32
N ALA A 19 13.01 -26.04 1.51
CA ALA A 19 11.67 -25.75 2.02
C ALA A 19 11.71 -25.14 3.44
N GLY A 20 12.57 -25.65 4.32
CA GLY A 20 12.78 -25.11 5.66
C GLY A 20 13.35 -23.70 5.64
N VAL A 21 14.38 -23.43 4.84
CA VAL A 21 14.99 -22.10 4.71
C VAL A 21 14.03 -21.10 4.06
N THR A 22 13.27 -21.50 3.05
CA THR A 22 12.27 -20.64 2.41
C THR A 22 11.10 -20.34 3.35
N ALA A 23 10.61 -21.31 4.11
CA ALA A 23 9.59 -21.09 5.14
C ALA A 23 10.10 -20.17 6.27
N LEU A 24 11.33 -20.36 6.72
CA LEU A 24 11.96 -19.50 7.74
C LEU A 24 12.27 -18.08 7.23
N ARG A 25 12.49 -17.90 5.92
CA ARG A 25 12.67 -16.56 5.32
C ARG A 25 11.35 -15.88 5.00
N GLY A 26 10.29 -16.62 4.67
CA GLY A 26 8.98 -16.07 4.32
C GLY A 26 8.10 -15.72 5.52
N GLY A 27 8.31 -16.33 6.70
CA GLY A 27 7.39 -16.23 7.84
C GLY A 27 7.74 -15.23 8.95
N PHE A 28 8.79 -14.41 8.83
CA PHE A 28 9.39 -13.72 10.00
C PHE A 28 9.51 -12.19 9.94
N ASP A 29 9.03 -11.49 8.91
CA ASP A 29 9.27 -10.03 8.78
C ASP A 29 8.17 -9.13 9.38
N SER A 30 6.90 -9.48 9.21
CA SER A 30 5.78 -8.59 9.58
C SER A 30 5.60 -8.39 11.10
N SER A 31 6.14 -9.29 11.93
CA SER A 31 6.13 -9.15 13.40
C SER A 31 7.05 -8.03 13.89
N LYS A 32 8.23 -7.86 13.28
CA LYS A 32 9.16 -6.76 13.59
C LYS A 32 8.59 -5.42 13.14
N ARG A 33 7.98 -5.38 11.95
CA ARG A 33 7.29 -4.20 11.44
C ARG A 33 6.13 -3.77 12.33
N SER A 34 5.32 -4.72 12.79
CA SER A 34 4.21 -4.43 13.72
C SER A 34 4.70 -3.83 15.04
N LEU A 35 5.88 -4.23 15.54
CA LEU A 35 6.50 -3.59 16.70
C LEU A 35 6.93 -2.14 16.41
N LEU A 36 7.48 -1.87 15.22
CA LEU A 36 7.86 -0.52 14.82
C LEU A 36 6.64 0.39 14.65
N VAL A 37 5.58 -0.11 13.99
CA VAL A 37 4.30 0.60 13.85
C VAL A 37 3.72 0.92 15.21
N ARG A 38 3.72 -0.04 16.15
CA ARG A 38 3.24 0.20 17.52
C ARG A 38 4.06 1.27 18.24
N ARG A 39 5.39 1.25 18.12
CA ARG A 39 6.26 2.28 18.72
C ARG A 39 5.99 3.66 18.13
N TRP A 40 5.89 3.73 16.81
CA TRP A 40 5.55 4.94 16.09
C TRP A 40 4.21 5.51 16.55
N ILE A 41 3.13 4.72 16.56
CA ILE A 41 1.80 5.19 16.94
C ILE A 41 1.75 5.67 18.40
N LEU A 42 2.46 5.00 19.30
CA LEU A 42 2.46 5.37 20.73
C LEU A 42 3.24 6.65 21.01
N ASN A 43 4.31 6.93 20.24
CA ASN A 43 5.11 8.14 20.43
C ASN A 43 5.82 8.57 19.13
N PRO A 44 5.09 9.19 18.17
CA PRO A 44 5.67 9.60 16.89
C PRO A 44 6.80 10.63 17.06
N ALA A 45 6.69 11.51 18.06
CA ALA A 45 7.67 12.56 18.32
C ALA A 45 9.05 12.01 18.72
N ALA A 46 9.09 10.88 19.42
CA ALA A 46 10.35 10.22 19.80
C ALA A 46 11.04 9.48 18.64
N HIS A 47 10.37 9.40 17.48
CA HIS A 47 10.80 8.62 16.32
C HIS A 47 10.68 9.43 15.03
N ALA A 48 10.72 10.76 15.12
CA ALA A 48 10.51 11.67 14.00
C ALA A 48 11.46 11.41 12.82
N GLU A 49 12.63 10.83 13.08
CA GLU A 49 13.62 10.42 12.09
C GLU A 49 13.18 9.21 11.22
N TRP A 50 12.14 8.48 11.61
CA TRP A 50 11.56 7.40 10.80
C TRP A 50 10.56 7.91 9.77
N ALA A 51 10.09 9.15 9.91
CA ALA A 51 9.02 9.68 9.09
C ALA A 51 9.51 10.13 7.71
N VAL A 52 8.74 9.77 6.68
CA VAL A 52 8.82 10.37 5.36
C VAL A 52 7.95 11.63 5.28
N LYS A 53 8.26 12.49 4.30
CA LYS A 53 7.52 13.72 4.03
C LYS A 53 6.74 13.64 2.72
N ALA A 54 5.49 14.07 2.74
CA ALA A 54 4.67 14.22 1.55
C ALA A 54 5.36 15.10 0.49
N ASN A 55 5.11 14.81 -0.78
CA ASN A 55 5.68 15.51 -1.93
C ASN A 55 7.22 15.40 -2.07
N SER A 56 7.90 14.73 -1.14
CA SER A 56 9.34 14.43 -1.28
C SER A 56 9.56 13.21 -2.19
N ARG A 57 10.79 13.06 -2.67
CA ARG A 57 11.22 11.94 -3.52
C ARG A 57 12.48 11.30 -2.94
N CYS A 58 12.59 9.98 -3.09
CA CYS A 58 13.80 9.25 -2.77
C CYS A 58 14.74 9.29 -3.97
N ALA A 59 15.77 10.14 -3.94
CA ALA A 59 16.70 10.33 -5.05
C ALA A 59 15.94 10.54 -6.38
N ASP A 60 16.26 9.75 -7.41
CA ASP A 60 15.66 9.84 -8.74
C ASP A 60 14.36 9.02 -8.89
N ALA A 61 13.72 8.63 -7.78
CA ALA A 61 12.48 7.86 -7.83
C ALA A 61 11.36 8.64 -8.57
N PRO A 62 10.65 8.00 -9.52
CA PRO A 62 9.67 8.68 -10.36
C PRO A 62 8.37 8.99 -9.62
N PHE A 63 8.11 8.38 -8.48
CA PHE A 63 6.96 8.67 -7.62
C PHE A 63 7.39 9.47 -6.41
N GLN A 64 6.59 10.49 -6.06
CA GLN A 64 6.76 11.19 -4.78
C GLN A 64 6.03 10.44 -3.65
N ILE A 65 6.38 10.76 -2.42
CA ILE A 65 5.70 10.23 -1.24
C ILE A 65 4.29 10.87 -1.13
N PRO A 66 3.22 10.06 -0.99
CA PRO A 66 1.85 10.56 -1.02
C PRO A 66 1.41 11.26 0.27
N SER A 67 2.05 11.01 1.40
CA SER A 67 1.60 11.50 2.71
C SER A 67 2.76 11.56 3.71
N ASP A 68 2.66 12.45 4.68
CA ASP A 68 3.54 12.43 5.86
C ASP A 68 3.28 11.17 6.69
N GLY A 69 4.33 10.59 7.28
CA GLY A 69 4.20 9.50 8.23
C GLY A 69 5.32 8.47 8.17
N PHE A 70 5.16 7.38 8.91
CA PHE A 70 6.07 6.24 8.90
C PHE A 70 5.55 5.15 7.97
N ILE A 71 6.41 4.65 7.07
CA ILE A 71 6.09 3.50 6.21
C ILE A 71 6.22 2.21 7.04
N GLY A 72 5.10 1.74 7.56
CA GLY A 72 5.03 0.64 8.52
C GLY A 72 5.06 -0.72 7.87
N TYR A 73 4.23 -0.91 6.85
CA TYR A 73 4.07 -2.17 6.13
C TYR A 73 4.42 -2.00 4.65
N LEU A 74 4.97 -3.06 4.06
CA LEU A 74 5.44 -3.10 2.68
C LEU A 74 4.76 -4.19 1.88
N TRP A 75 5.01 -4.18 0.57
CA TRP A 75 4.53 -5.22 -0.31
C TRP A 75 5.12 -6.58 0.10
N GLY A 76 4.27 -7.60 0.11
CA GLY A 76 4.65 -8.97 0.50
C GLY A 76 4.64 -9.23 2.01
N ASP A 77 4.39 -8.21 2.85
CA ASP A 77 4.13 -8.44 4.28
C ASP A 77 2.92 -9.37 4.45
N THR A 78 2.99 -10.30 5.39
CA THR A 78 1.96 -11.33 5.57
C THR A 78 1.39 -11.25 6.98
N PHE A 79 0.12 -10.82 7.08
CA PHE A 79 -0.62 -10.75 8.34
C PHE A 79 -1.52 -11.97 8.56
N GLN A 80 -1.85 -12.65 7.47
CA GLN A 80 -2.59 -13.91 7.42
C GLN A 80 -1.98 -14.73 6.29
N SER A 81 -1.79 -16.04 6.49
CA SER A 81 -0.95 -16.91 5.64
C SER A 81 -1.37 -17.04 4.17
N SER A 82 -2.48 -16.45 3.75
CA SER A 82 -3.03 -16.54 2.38
C SER A 82 -3.21 -15.19 1.66
N HIS A 83 -2.90 -14.05 2.30
CA HIS A 83 -3.12 -12.73 1.68
C HIS A 83 -1.90 -11.83 1.93
N PRO A 84 -0.89 -11.87 1.03
CA PRO A 84 0.24 -10.96 1.10
C PRO A 84 -0.24 -9.53 0.83
N HIS A 85 0.27 -8.60 1.62
CA HIS A 85 -0.02 -7.17 1.53
C HIS A 85 0.40 -6.63 0.16
N GLN A 86 -0.53 -5.96 -0.54
CA GLN A 86 -0.34 -5.49 -1.92
C GLN A 86 -0.04 -3.98 -2.00
N GLY A 87 0.82 -3.46 -1.13
CA GLY A 87 1.14 -2.04 -1.16
C GLY A 87 2.05 -1.62 -0.03
N ILE A 88 2.02 -0.35 0.30
CA ILE A 88 2.68 0.20 1.48
C ILE A 88 1.65 0.90 2.37
N ASP A 89 1.84 0.81 3.68
CA ASP A 89 1.01 1.51 4.65
C ASP A 89 1.80 2.64 5.30
N LEU A 90 1.31 3.88 5.15
CA LEU A 90 1.87 5.08 5.73
C LEU A 90 1.05 5.52 6.94
N PHE A 91 1.63 5.42 8.13
CA PHE A 91 1.00 5.79 9.39
C PHE A 91 1.40 7.22 9.76
N SER A 92 0.46 8.16 9.76
CA SER A 92 0.76 9.55 10.14
C SER A 92 1.07 9.74 11.62
N GLY A 93 0.52 8.87 12.49
CA GLY A 93 0.55 9.08 13.95
C GLY A 93 -0.41 10.18 14.42
N THR A 94 -1.30 10.67 13.55
CA THR A 94 -2.33 11.67 13.87
C THR A 94 -3.73 11.05 13.84
N GLN A 95 -4.75 11.86 14.13
CA GLN A 95 -6.15 11.45 14.02
C GLN A 95 -6.60 11.37 12.54
N ALA A 96 -7.64 10.59 12.28
CA ALA A 96 -8.30 10.58 10.97
C ALA A 96 -8.78 11.99 10.60
N GLY A 97 -8.70 12.35 9.32
CA GLY A 97 -9.10 13.69 8.87
C GLY A 97 -8.00 14.76 8.95
N VAL A 98 -6.82 14.43 9.48
CA VAL A 98 -5.76 15.42 9.75
C VAL A 98 -4.67 15.41 8.67
N THR A 99 -4.01 14.27 8.44
CA THR A 99 -2.84 14.23 7.55
C THR A 99 -3.23 14.19 6.07
N PRO A 100 -2.77 15.14 5.24
CA PRO A 100 -3.09 15.19 3.81
C PRO A 100 -2.51 14.02 3.01
N VAL A 101 -3.23 13.64 1.95
CA VAL A 101 -2.81 12.66 0.93
C VAL A 101 -2.76 13.34 -0.43
N TYR A 102 -1.67 13.13 -1.17
CA TYR A 102 -1.38 13.76 -2.45
C TYR A 102 -1.13 12.74 -3.56
N ALA A 103 -1.46 13.12 -4.79
CA ALA A 103 -1.14 12.34 -5.98
C ALA A 103 0.37 12.14 -6.12
N VAL A 104 0.82 10.90 -6.31
CA VAL A 104 2.26 10.59 -6.43
C VAL A 104 2.86 10.89 -7.82
N TYR A 105 2.00 11.11 -8.82
CA TYR A 105 2.38 11.31 -10.21
C TYR A 105 1.27 12.00 -10.99
N ASP A 106 1.61 12.55 -12.15
CA ASP A 106 0.64 13.09 -13.10
C ASP A 106 -0.23 11.96 -13.68
N GLY A 107 -1.53 12.19 -13.81
CA GLY A 107 -2.42 11.18 -14.38
C GLY A 107 -3.89 11.58 -14.39
N TYR A 108 -4.74 10.56 -14.48
CA TYR A 108 -6.19 10.71 -14.62
C TYR A 108 -6.89 10.05 -13.44
N LEU A 109 -7.44 10.88 -12.54
CA LEU A 109 -8.11 10.44 -11.32
C LEU A 109 -9.52 9.95 -11.62
N THR A 110 -9.85 8.80 -11.01
CA THR A 110 -11.19 8.21 -11.01
C THR A 110 -11.58 7.84 -9.57
N ARG A 111 -12.85 8.08 -9.24
CA ARG A 111 -13.53 7.66 -8.02
C ARG A 111 -14.88 7.05 -8.37
N MET A 112 -15.07 5.76 -8.14
CA MET A 112 -16.35 5.10 -8.41
C MET A 112 -17.47 5.63 -7.50
N ASN A 113 -18.72 5.49 -7.93
CA ASN A 113 -19.89 6.02 -7.21
C ASN A 113 -20.04 5.46 -5.80
N ASP A 114 -19.66 4.21 -5.58
CA ASP A 114 -19.77 3.48 -4.31
C ASP A 114 -18.48 3.54 -3.47
N TRP A 115 -17.41 4.16 -3.98
CA TRP A 115 -16.14 4.26 -3.28
C TRP A 115 -16.14 5.37 -2.23
N LYS A 116 -16.19 4.93 -0.96
CA LYS A 116 -16.18 5.81 0.22
C LYS A 116 -14.79 6.34 0.54
N SER A 117 -13.78 5.49 0.44
CA SER A 117 -12.43 5.73 0.97
C SER A 117 -11.33 5.66 -0.07
N THR A 118 -11.69 5.42 -1.34
CA THR A 118 -10.74 5.05 -2.39
C THR A 118 -10.79 6.01 -3.57
N VAL A 119 -9.62 6.35 -4.10
CA VAL A 119 -9.45 6.92 -5.44
C VAL A 119 -8.33 6.20 -6.17
N VAL A 120 -8.35 6.23 -7.50
CA VAL A 120 -7.30 5.67 -8.34
C VAL A 120 -6.86 6.69 -9.37
N ILE A 121 -5.61 6.64 -9.77
CA ILE A 121 -5.06 7.52 -10.81
C ILE A 121 -4.43 6.64 -11.89
N ARG A 122 -4.93 6.77 -13.12
CA ARG A 122 -4.39 6.11 -14.31
C ARG A 122 -3.14 6.83 -14.76
N ILE A 123 -2.08 6.07 -15.02
CA ILE A 123 -0.82 6.56 -15.57
C ILE A 123 -0.59 5.83 -16.91
N PRO A 124 -0.80 6.49 -18.06
CA PRO A 124 -0.78 5.82 -19.36
C PRO A 124 0.57 5.21 -19.75
N SER A 125 1.66 5.76 -19.23
CA SER A 125 3.01 5.25 -19.45
C SER A 125 3.74 5.21 -18.12
N ASP A 126 3.95 4.00 -17.62
CA ASP A 126 4.74 3.70 -16.44
C ASP A 126 6.15 4.29 -16.58
N PRO A 127 6.58 5.14 -15.64
CA PRO A 127 7.89 5.78 -15.70
C PRO A 127 9.06 4.79 -15.52
N LEU A 128 8.82 3.59 -14.99
CA LEU A 128 9.82 2.52 -14.87
C LEU A 128 9.83 1.60 -16.10
N HIS A 129 8.69 1.47 -16.77
CA HIS A 129 8.51 0.60 -17.94
C HIS A 129 7.63 1.26 -19.01
N PRO A 130 8.19 2.18 -19.83
CA PRO A 130 7.43 2.94 -20.81
C PRO A 130 6.64 2.05 -21.78
N GLY A 131 5.44 2.50 -22.15
CA GLY A 131 4.52 1.75 -23.03
C GLY A 131 3.56 0.81 -22.29
N ARG A 132 3.68 0.69 -20.96
CA ARG A 132 2.72 0.01 -20.09
C ARG A 132 1.88 1.03 -19.32
N GLN A 133 0.57 0.83 -19.28
CA GLN A 133 -0.32 1.57 -18.37
C GLN A 133 -0.32 0.92 -16.97
N ILE A 134 -0.35 1.76 -15.94
CA ILE A 134 -0.49 1.35 -14.54
C ILE A 134 -1.52 2.23 -13.84
N TRP A 135 -1.92 1.81 -12.65
CA TRP A 135 -2.79 2.58 -11.77
C TRP A 135 -2.15 2.75 -10.40
N THR A 136 -2.22 3.94 -9.82
CA THR A 136 -1.92 4.13 -8.40
C THR A 136 -3.23 4.12 -7.61
N TYR A 137 -3.29 3.37 -6.52
CA TYR A 137 -4.46 3.17 -5.68
C TYR A 137 -4.23 3.76 -4.29
N TYR A 138 -5.22 4.49 -3.77
CA TYR A 138 -5.17 5.16 -2.47
C TYR A 138 -6.43 4.80 -1.70
N THR A 139 -6.33 4.20 -0.50
CA THR A 139 -7.51 3.83 0.29
C THR A 139 -7.39 4.20 1.78
N HIS A 140 -8.41 3.81 2.54
CA HIS A 140 -8.68 4.18 3.93
C HIS A 140 -8.96 5.66 4.17
N MET A 141 -9.17 6.45 3.10
CA MET A 141 -9.52 7.88 3.18
C MET A 141 -11.01 8.12 3.50
N ALA A 142 -11.44 7.56 4.63
CA ALA A 142 -12.73 7.81 5.25
C ALA A 142 -12.65 7.58 6.77
N PHE A 143 -13.57 8.17 7.52
CA PHE A 143 -13.75 7.93 8.94
C PHE A 143 -14.36 6.55 9.21
N ALA A 144 -14.34 6.12 10.48
CA ALA A 144 -14.83 4.82 10.93
C ALA A 144 -16.31 4.54 10.59
N ASP A 145 -17.14 5.59 10.45
CA ASP A 145 -18.55 5.49 10.05
C ASP A 145 -18.74 5.37 8.52
N GLY A 146 -17.66 5.56 7.75
CA GLY A 146 -17.66 5.56 6.29
C GLY A 146 -17.89 6.93 5.65
N SER A 147 -17.95 8.01 6.43
CA SER A 147 -17.93 9.37 5.89
C SER A 147 -16.56 9.66 5.26
N SER A 148 -16.56 10.15 4.02
CA SER A 148 -15.35 10.26 3.21
C SER A 148 -14.45 11.42 3.66
N THR A 149 -13.14 11.21 3.60
CA THR A 149 -12.12 12.27 3.74
C THR A 149 -11.45 12.62 2.41
N ILE A 150 -11.97 12.11 1.29
CA ILE A 150 -11.56 12.48 -0.07
C ILE A 150 -11.97 13.94 -0.33
N SER A 151 -11.13 14.69 -1.04
CA SER A 151 -11.40 16.09 -1.42
C SER A 151 -12.78 16.22 -2.09
N PRO A 152 -13.57 17.27 -1.76
CA PRO A 152 -14.83 17.55 -2.44
C PRO A 152 -14.68 17.84 -3.94
N ASP A 153 -13.45 18.15 -4.40
CA ASP A 153 -13.13 18.30 -5.83
C ASP A 153 -13.24 16.99 -6.61
N PHE A 154 -13.23 15.84 -5.91
CA PHE A 154 -13.37 14.51 -6.47
C PHE A 154 -14.60 13.80 -5.90
N PRO A 155 -15.83 14.27 -6.21
CA PRO A 155 -17.06 13.65 -5.74
C PRO A 155 -17.20 12.21 -6.28
N PRO A 156 -18.03 11.35 -5.65
CA PRO A 156 -18.35 10.03 -6.19
C PRO A 156 -18.82 10.12 -7.65
N GLY A 157 -18.31 9.23 -8.50
CA GLY A 157 -18.57 9.24 -9.95
C GLY A 157 -17.58 10.07 -10.76
N THR A 158 -16.58 10.70 -10.13
CA THR A 158 -15.47 11.35 -10.85
C THR A 158 -14.75 10.34 -11.73
N SER A 159 -14.50 10.70 -12.99
CA SER A 159 -13.81 9.83 -13.93
C SER A 159 -12.84 10.62 -14.80
N GLU A 160 -11.62 10.10 -14.90
CA GLU A 160 -10.58 10.57 -15.82
C GLU A 160 -10.23 12.07 -15.68
N VAL A 161 -10.29 12.61 -14.47
CA VAL A 161 -9.93 14.02 -14.20
C VAL A 161 -8.42 14.18 -14.14
N VAL A 162 -7.88 15.13 -14.89
CA VAL A 162 -6.44 15.40 -14.90
C VAL A 162 -6.00 15.90 -13.53
N VAL A 163 -5.00 15.23 -12.96
CA VAL A 163 -4.32 15.64 -11.73
C VAL A 163 -2.81 15.68 -11.95
N LYS A 164 -2.15 16.58 -11.23
CA LYS A 164 -0.69 16.70 -11.20
C LYS A 164 -0.12 16.05 -9.96
N ALA A 165 1.12 15.60 -10.00
CA ALA A 165 1.85 15.22 -8.80
C ALA A 165 1.75 16.34 -7.74
N GLY A 166 1.40 15.99 -6.51
CA GLY A 166 1.15 16.96 -5.44
C GLY A 166 -0.27 17.52 -5.36
N THR A 167 -1.19 17.10 -6.23
CA THR A 167 -2.62 17.43 -6.09
C THR A 167 -3.18 16.81 -4.81
N LEU A 168 -3.86 17.61 -3.97
CA LEU A 168 -4.50 17.14 -2.75
C LEU A 168 -5.68 16.21 -3.07
N LEU A 169 -5.60 14.96 -2.64
CA LEU A 169 -6.64 13.95 -2.86
C LEU A 169 -7.62 13.85 -1.69
N GLY A 170 -7.21 14.26 -0.50
CA GLY A 170 -7.97 14.14 0.74
C GLY A 170 -7.04 14.05 1.93
N THR A 171 -7.49 13.38 2.98
CA THR A 171 -6.66 13.09 4.18
C THR A 171 -6.74 11.62 4.57
N GLN A 172 -5.75 11.14 5.32
CA GLN A 172 -5.77 9.81 5.92
C GLN A 172 -7.02 9.59 6.77
N GLY A 173 -7.50 8.35 6.80
CA GLY A 173 -8.64 7.92 7.60
C GLY A 173 -8.39 6.56 8.22
N ASN A 174 -9.47 5.92 8.67
CA ASN A 174 -9.43 4.65 9.39
C ASN A 174 -10.60 3.71 9.02
N TYR A 175 -11.22 3.91 7.86
CA TYR A 175 -12.29 3.04 7.38
C TYR A 175 -11.76 1.70 6.88
N SER A 176 -12.31 0.59 7.40
CA SER A 176 -11.88 -0.78 7.06
C SER A 176 -12.58 -1.40 5.84
N GLY A 177 -13.52 -0.69 5.23
CA GLY A 177 -14.52 -1.27 4.33
C GLY A 177 -15.86 -1.56 5.02
N ARG A 178 -15.90 -1.59 6.36
CA ARG A 178 -17.11 -1.80 7.17
C ARG A 178 -17.28 -0.73 8.25
N ALA A 179 -18.41 -0.02 8.18
CA ALA A 179 -18.75 1.00 9.18
C ALA A 179 -18.79 0.42 10.60
N GLY A 180 -18.23 1.17 11.56
CA GLY A 180 -18.17 0.81 12.98
C GLY A 180 -17.03 -0.15 13.36
N ASN A 181 -16.19 -0.58 12.40
CA ASN A 181 -15.06 -1.48 12.66
C ASN A 181 -13.76 -0.89 12.08
N PRO A 182 -13.21 0.19 12.66
CA PRO A 182 -12.08 0.89 12.07
C PRO A 182 -10.78 0.07 12.07
N VAL A 183 -9.90 0.38 11.14
CA VAL A 183 -8.48 0.03 11.18
C VAL A 183 -7.67 1.12 11.90
N GLY A 184 -6.35 0.97 12.02
CA GLY A 184 -5.50 2.09 12.44
C GLY A 184 -5.57 3.25 11.44
N VAL A 185 -5.27 4.49 11.87
CA VAL A 185 -5.18 5.62 10.93
C VAL A 185 -3.94 5.46 10.07
N HIS A 186 -4.16 5.27 8.77
CA HIS A 186 -3.09 5.16 7.78
C HIS A 186 -3.61 5.44 6.37
N LEU A 187 -2.68 5.64 5.44
CA LEU A 187 -2.91 5.50 4.01
C LEU A 187 -2.37 4.15 3.56
N HIS A 188 -3.20 3.35 2.90
CA HIS A 188 -2.71 2.26 2.06
C HIS A 188 -2.53 2.79 0.64
N PHE A 189 -1.33 2.62 0.10
CA PHE A 189 -0.94 3.03 -1.25
C PHE A 189 -0.37 1.85 -2.01
N SER A 190 -0.81 1.66 -3.26
CA SER A 190 -0.26 0.64 -4.14
C SER A 190 -0.14 1.12 -5.59
N ILE A 191 0.58 0.31 -6.37
CA ILE A 191 0.60 0.39 -7.82
C ILE A 191 0.08 -0.95 -8.34
N VAL A 192 -0.99 -0.91 -9.12
CA VAL A 192 -1.62 -2.10 -9.70
C VAL A 192 -1.55 -2.08 -11.22
N SER A 193 -1.64 -3.27 -11.81
CA SER A 193 -1.62 -3.45 -13.25
C SER A 193 -2.90 -2.95 -13.90
N ASP A 194 -2.79 -2.64 -15.18
CA ASP A 194 -3.94 -2.43 -16.05
C ASP A 194 -4.35 -3.73 -16.74
N GLU A 195 -5.66 -3.94 -16.89
CA GLU A 195 -6.25 -4.99 -17.71
C GLU A 195 -7.26 -4.36 -18.68
N ASN A 196 -6.83 -4.13 -19.92
CA ASN A 196 -7.65 -3.56 -21.00
C ASN A 196 -8.28 -2.19 -20.63
N GLY A 197 -7.50 -1.31 -20.00
CA GLY A 197 -7.97 0.00 -19.56
C GLY A 197 -8.78 -0.03 -18.26
N ARG A 198 -8.81 -1.17 -17.56
CA ARG A 198 -9.46 -1.31 -16.25
C ARG A 198 -8.41 -1.60 -15.19
N ILE A 199 -8.62 -1.02 -14.02
CA ILE A 199 -7.82 -1.34 -12.85
C ILE A 199 -8.07 -2.78 -12.42
N THR A 200 -7.00 -3.51 -12.08
CA THR A 200 -7.10 -4.84 -11.46
C THR A 200 -7.37 -4.72 -9.96
N ASN A 201 -7.96 -5.75 -9.36
CA ASN A 201 -8.24 -5.73 -7.93
C ASN A 201 -6.93 -5.94 -7.13
N GLU A 202 -6.82 -5.33 -5.95
CA GLU A 202 -5.69 -5.55 -5.04
C GLU A 202 -5.74 -6.92 -4.35
N THR A 203 -6.86 -7.65 -4.42
CA THR A 203 -6.95 -9.02 -3.94
C THR A 203 -6.69 -10.00 -5.08
N LEU A 204 -5.55 -10.68 -5.04
CA LEU A 204 -5.36 -11.97 -5.71
C LEU A 204 -6.25 -13.04 -5.06
#